data_AF-A0A9E5GDQ6-F1
#
_entry.id   AF-A0A9E5GDQ6-F1
#
_cell.length_a   1.000
_cell.length_b   1.000
_cell.length_c   1.000
_cell.angle_alpha   90.00
_cell.angle_beta   90.00
_cell.angle_gamma   90.00
#
_symmetry.space_group_name_H-M   'P 1'
#
loop_
_entity.id
_entity.type
_entity.pdbx_description
1 polymer ?
#
loop_
_entity_poly.entity_id
_entity_poly.type
_entity_poly.pdbx_seq_one_letter_code
_entity_poly.pdbx_strand_id
1 'polypeptide(L)'
;MKQTLLAYAPCLTTSQILGLSQKAKAEDIQTLYLQEIAVSRLPKEERSGMLASLPFAGLMSEQLSYMLGRAMALECSHFTFALPAGYVRDGRFEELEQLLFSLKKKARLILVPTIVLAGLSQDCLKQIISLCLKLELHNLCLGTGTALDEVTQAHGETALDLYDKAGIANTTLEIACSTPDCAPFTTHRICLSQIDQ
;
A
#
# COMPACT_ATOMS: atom_id res chain seq x y z
N MET A 1 -15.37 2.92 10.88
CA MET A 1 -14.08 2.72 10.18
C MET A 1 -14.39 2.40 8.74
N LYS A 2 -13.82 3.11 7.78
CA LYS A 2 -13.93 2.77 6.36
C LYS A 2 -12.95 1.63 6.05
N GLN A 3 -13.34 0.71 5.18
CA GLN A 3 -12.55 -0.49 4.87
C GLN A 3 -11.84 -0.30 3.53
N THR A 4 -10.63 -0.86 3.41
CA THR A 4 -9.90 -0.98 2.16
C THR A 4 -9.76 -2.46 1.80
N LEU A 5 -10.04 -2.80 0.54
CA LEU A 5 -9.99 -4.17 0.07
C LEU A 5 -8.75 -4.38 -0.81
N LEU A 6 -7.91 -5.31 -0.41
CA LEU A 6 -6.75 -5.74 -1.20
C LEU A 6 -7.08 -7.04 -1.92
N ALA A 7 -7.08 -7.01 -3.24
CA ALA A 7 -7.35 -8.18 -4.07
C ALA A 7 -6.16 -8.48 -4.98
N TYR A 8 -5.45 -9.56 -4.66
CA TYR A 8 -4.35 -10.07 -5.45
C TYR A 8 -4.43 -11.60 -5.52
N ALA A 9 -4.39 -12.14 -6.72
CA ALA A 9 -4.21 -13.56 -6.99
C ALA A 9 -3.57 -13.68 -8.38
N PRO A 10 -2.74 -14.70 -8.63
CA PRO A 10 -2.05 -14.87 -9.91
C PRO A 10 -2.98 -14.90 -11.13
N CYS A 11 -4.29 -15.15 -10.92
CA CYS A 11 -5.27 -15.28 -12.00
C CYS A 11 -6.69 -14.87 -11.56
N LEU A 12 -6.87 -13.65 -11.03
CA LEU A 12 -8.24 -13.13 -10.85
C LEU A 12 -8.97 -13.08 -12.21
N THR A 13 -10.08 -13.81 -12.29
CA THR A 13 -10.96 -13.79 -13.47
C THR A 13 -11.74 -12.48 -13.53
N THR A 14 -12.23 -12.10 -14.71
CA THR A 14 -13.04 -10.88 -14.86
C THR A 14 -14.30 -10.91 -13.98
N SER A 15 -14.94 -12.07 -13.83
CA SER A 15 -16.11 -12.22 -12.95
C SER A 15 -15.77 -12.01 -11.49
N GLN A 16 -14.63 -12.52 -11.01
CA GLN A 16 -14.15 -12.26 -9.65
C GLN A 16 -13.82 -10.78 -9.44
N ILE A 17 -13.19 -10.13 -10.41
CA ILE A 17 -12.85 -8.69 -10.34
C ILE A 17 -14.12 -7.84 -10.24
N LEU A 18 -15.14 -8.14 -11.06
CA LEU A 18 -16.43 -7.46 -11.02
C LEU A 18 -17.18 -7.71 -9.71
N GLY A 19 -17.15 -8.95 -9.21
CA GLY A 19 -17.74 -9.29 -7.90
C GLY A 19 -17.09 -8.51 -6.75
N LEU A 20 -15.76 -8.36 -6.77
CA LEU A 20 -15.03 -7.56 -5.79
C LEU A 20 -15.37 -6.07 -5.88
N SER A 21 -15.53 -5.52 -7.09
CA SER A 21 -15.97 -4.13 -7.30
C SER A 21 -17.39 -3.90 -6.76
N GLN A 22 -18.33 -4.81 -7.05
CA GLN A 22 -19.70 -4.74 -6.55
C GLN A 22 -19.77 -4.86 -5.03
N LYS A 23 -18.98 -5.78 -4.45
CA LYS A 23 -18.85 -5.92 -3.00
C LYS A 23 -18.30 -4.64 -2.37
N ALA A 24 -17.27 -4.05 -2.96
CA ALA A 24 -16.70 -2.79 -2.49
C ALA A 24 -17.73 -1.67 -2.44
N LYS A 25 -18.57 -1.54 -3.48
CA LYS A 25 -19.68 -0.56 -3.51
C LYS A 25 -20.75 -0.87 -2.46
N ALA A 26 -21.12 -2.14 -2.29
CA ALA A 26 -22.18 -2.55 -1.36
C ALA A 26 -21.78 -2.37 0.11
N GLU A 27 -20.50 -2.54 0.42
CA GLU A 27 -19.95 -2.46 1.79
C GLU A 27 -19.34 -1.07 2.11
N ASP A 28 -19.51 -0.08 1.23
CA ASP A 28 -18.91 1.26 1.36
C ASP A 28 -17.38 1.22 1.61
N ILE A 29 -16.70 0.31 0.89
CA ILE A 29 -15.25 0.17 0.90
C ILE A 29 -14.64 1.35 0.13
N GLN A 30 -13.75 2.08 0.79
CA GLN A 30 -13.18 3.32 0.28
C GLN A 30 -12.22 3.10 -0.89
N THR A 31 -11.38 2.06 -0.81
CA THR A 31 -10.40 1.77 -1.86
C THR A 31 -10.31 0.26 -2.14
N LEU A 32 -10.46 -0.12 -3.41
CA LEU A 32 -10.13 -1.44 -3.93
C LEU A 32 -8.75 -1.39 -4.60
N TYR A 33 -7.78 -2.12 -4.08
CA TYR A 33 -6.47 -2.28 -4.67
C TYR A 33 -6.38 -3.58 -5.47
N LEU A 34 -6.06 -3.47 -6.76
CA LEU A 34 -5.94 -4.59 -7.69
C LEU A 34 -4.58 -4.59 -8.39
N GLN A 35 -4.15 -5.76 -8.85
CA GLN A 35 -2.99 -5.86 -9.76
C GLN A 35 -3.29 -5.18 -11.10
N GLU A 36 -2.27 -4.70 -11.78
CA GLU A 36 -2.39 -3.96 -13.06
C GLU A 36 -3.33 -4.64 -14.08
N ILE A 37 -3.14 -5.95 -14.34
CA ILE A 37 -3.97 -6.71 -15.29
C ILE A 37 -5.44 -6.69 -14.86
N ALA A 38 -5.71 -6.81 -13.56
CA ALA A 38 -7.08 -6.75 -13.05
C ALA A 38 -7.68 -5.34 -13.14
N VAL A 39 -6.90 -4.28 -12.86
CA VAL A 39 -7.35 -2.89 -13.01
C VAL A 39 -7.74 -2.59 -14.46
N SER A 40 -6.94 -3.03 -15.43
CA SER A 40 -7.21 -2.80 -16.86
C SER A 40 -8.52 -3.43 -17.36
N ARG A 41 -9.09 -4.39 -16.62
CA ARG A 41 -10.35 -5.07 -16.95
C ARG A 41 -11.58 -4.38 -16.36
N LEU A 42 -11.40 -3.42 -15.46
CA LEU A 42 -12.50 -2.65 -14.87
C LEU A 42 -12.90 -1.45 -15.75
N PRO A 43 -14.19 -1.06 -15.75
CA PRO A 43 -14.62 0.26 -16.23
C PRO A 43 -13.83 1.37 -15.53
N LYS A 44 -13.59 2.48 -16.23
CA LYS A 44 -12.75 3.58 -15.74
C LYS A 44 -13.25 4.13 -14.40
N GLU A 45 -14.56 4.20 -14.24
CA GLU A 45 -15.26 4.74 -13.07
C GLU A 45 -15.12 3.85 -11.83
N GLU A 46 -14.70 2.60 -12.00
CA GLU A 46 -14.52 1.62 -10.92
C GLU A 46 -13.05 1.42 -10.54
N ARG A 47 -12.12 2.10 -11.21
CA ARG A 47 -10.68 1.98 -10.94
C ARG A 47 -10.29 2.90 -9.78
N SER A 48 -10.02 2.32 -8.62
CA SER A 48 -9.51 3.08 -7.46
C SER A 48 -8.00 2.97 -7.29
N GLY A 49 -7.49 1.81 -6.88
CA GLY A 49 -6.10 1.63 -6.48
C GLY A 49 -5.39 0.55 -7.28
N MET A 50 -4.13 0.79 -7.65
CA MET A 50 -3.29 -0.21 -8.30
C MET A 50 -2.14 -0.65 -7.40
N LEU A 51 -1.91 -1.96 -7.38
CA LEU A 51 -0.80 -2.63 -6.71
C LEU A 51 0.35 -2.86 -7.70
N ALA A 52 1.50 -2.25 -7.45
CA ALA A 52 2.68 -2.26 -8.33
C ALA A 52 3.35 -3.64 -8.46
N SER A 53 3.14 -4.54 -7.51
CA SER A 53 3.63 -5.92 -7.55
C SER A 53 2.97 -6.72 -6.46
N LEU A 54 2.94 -8.04 -6.62
CA LEU A 54 2.77 -8.92 -5.47
C LEU A 54 3.81 -8.49 -4.40
N PRO A 55 3.46 -8.46 -3.11
CA PRO A 55 4.25 -7.80 -2.08
C PRO A 55 5.57 -8.52 -1.71
N PHE A 56 6.06 -9.44 -2.55
CA PHE A 56 7.18 -10.35 -2.28
C PHE A 56 8.54 -9.86 -2.74
N ALA A 57 8.62 -8.88 -3.65
CA ALA A 57 9.88 -8.39 -4.16
C ALA A 57 9.85 -6.87 -4.23
N GLY A 58 10.71 -6.23 -3.44
CA GLY A 58 11.02 -4.81 -3.63
C GLY A 58 11.43 -4.62 -5.08
N LEU A 59 10.58 -3.94 -5.84
CA LEU A 59 10.86 -3.65 -7.23
C LEU A 59 12.03 -2.67 -7.30
N MET A 60 12.88 -2.85 -8.32
CA MET A 60 13.94 -1.89 -8.59
C MET A 60 13.33 -0.52 -8.96
N SER A 61 14.07 0.56 -8.75
CA SER A 61 13.61 1.94 -9.00
C SER A 61 12.98 2.13 -10.40
N GLU A 62 13.58 1.50 -11.41
CA GLU A 62 13.12 1.54 -12.81
C GLU A 62 11.77 0.84 -12.98
N GLN A 63 11.60 -0.33 -12.35
CA GLN A 63 10.35 -1.09 -12.36
C GLN A 63 9.25 -0.33 -11.63
N LEU A 64 9.54 0.27 -10.46
CA LEU A 64 8.59 1.13 -9.76
C LEU A 64 8.17 2.33 -10.59
N SER A 65 9.13 2.98 -11.26
CA SER A 65 8.85 4.10 -12.17
C SER A 65 7.97 3.68 -13.35
N TYR A 66 8.23 2.51 -13.93
CA TYR A 66 7.39 1.95 -15.01
C TYR A 66 5.97 1.67 -14.54
N MET A 67 5.83 0.96 -13.41
CA MET A 67 4.52 0.63 -12.83
C MET A 67 3.74 1.87 -12.42
N LEU A 68 4.41 2.91 -11.90
CA LEU A 68 3.79 4.21 -11.63
C LEU A 68 3.23 4.83 -12.92
N GLY A 69 3.98 4.77 -14.02
CA GLY A 69 3.52 5.18 -15.34
C GLY A 69 2.26 4.44 -15.79
N ARG A 70 2.21 3.12 -15.56
CA ARG A 70 1.02 2.28 -15.85
C ARG A 70 -0.18 2.67 -14.98
N ALA A 71 0.03 2.90 -13.69
CA ALA A 71 -1.03 3.34 -12.77
C ALA A 71 -1.67 4.65 -13.23
N MET A 72 -0.84 5.62 -13.63
CA MET A 72 -1.30 6.90 -14.16
C MET A 72 -2.03 6.74 -15.49
N ALA A 73 -1.52 5.90 -16.40
CA ALA A 73 -2.17 5.63 -17.69
C ALA A 73 -3.52 4.93 -17.55
N LEU A 74 -3.69 4.16 -16.47
CA LEU A 74 -4.97 3.52 -16.12
C LEU A 74 -5.89 4.44 -15.32
N GLU A 75 -5.45 5.66 -15.02
CA GLU A 75 -6.17 6.69 -14.25
C GLU A 75 -6.53 6.25 -12.82
N CYS A 76 -5.61 5.52 -12.17
CA CYS A 76 -5.78 5.13 -10.77
C CYS A 76 -5.59 6.34 -9.84
N SER A 77 -6.41 6.40 -8.78
CA SER A 77 -6.28 7.40 -7.71
C SER A 77 -5.10 7.10 -6.77
N HIS A 78 -4.81 5.82 -6.55
CA HIS A 78 -3.75 5.36 -5.64
C HIS A 78 -2.80 4.39 -6.32
N PHE A 79 -1.52 4.48 -5.96
CA PHE A 79 -0.48 3.54 -6.35
C PHE A 79 0.20 3.00 -5.10
N THR A 80 -0.05 1.73 -4.80
CA THR A 80 0.56 1.05 -3.66
C THR A 80 1.71 0.16 -4.10
N PHE A 81 2.82 0.21 -3.37
CA PHE A 81 4.04 -0.51 -3.71
C PHE A 81 4.82 -0.89 -2.44
N ALA A 82 5.46 -2.05 -2.46
CA ALA A 82 6.36 -2.45 -1.37
C ALA A 82 7.67 -1.65 -1.43
N LEU A 83 8.09 -1.12 -0.29
CA LEU A 83 9.43 -0.54 -0.17
C LEU A 83 10.49 -1.63 -0.35
N PRO A 84 11.67 -1.31 -0.93
CA PRO A 84 12.76 -2.27 -1.03
C PRO A 84 13.21 -2.75 0.36
N ALA A 85 12.77 -3.96 0.76
CA ALA A 85 13.03 -4.48 2.11
C ALA A 85 14.53 -4.62 2.44
N GLY A 86 15.38 -4.85 1.44
CA GLY A 86 16.83 -4.79 1.60
C GLY A 86 17.29 -3.41 2.04
N TYR A 87 16.80 -2.33 1.42
CA TYR A 87 17.23 -0.97 1.77
C TYR A 87 16.81 -0.61 3.20
N VAL A 88 15.59 -0.98 3.58
CA VAL A 88 15.08 -0.71 4.93
C VAL A 88 15.86 -1.49 6.00
N ARG A 89 16.08 -2.79 5.79
CA ARG A 89 16.80 -3.64 6.76
C ARG A 89 18.27 -3.29 6.87
N ASP A 90 18.90 -2.92 5.75
CA ASP A 90 20.32 -2.58 5.71
C ASP A 90 20.59 -1.11 6.12
N GLY A 91 19.56 -0.36 6.53
CA GLY A 91 19.69 1.04 6.97
C GLY A 91 20.03 2.02 5.85
N ARG A 92 19.78 1.65 4.59
CA ARG A 92 20.06 2.44 3.37
C ARG A 92 18.98 3.48 3.13
N PHE A 93 18.78 4.35 4.13
CA PHE A 93 17.70 5.34 4.13
C PHE A 93 17.94 6.49 3.15
N GLU A 94 19.19 6.81 2.82
CA GLU A 94 19.50 7.84 1.82
C GLU A 94 19.05 7.41 0.42
N GLU A 95 19.36 6.17 0.01
CA GLU A 95 18.91 5.64 -1.28
C GLU A 95 17.39 5.48 -1.33
N LEU A 96 16.77 5.17 -0.19
CA LEU A 96 15.34 5.08 -0.07
C LEU A 96 14.66 6.47 -0.14
N GLU A 97 15.26 7.49 0.47
CA GLU A 97 14.82 8.88 0.36
C GLU A 97 14.88 9.36 -1.09
N GLN A 98 15.98 9.09 -1.79
CA GLN A 98 16.14 9.42 -3.21
C GLN A 98 15.09 8.72 -4.09
N LEU A 99 14.83 7.43 -3.83
CA LEU A 99 13.80 6.66 -4.54
C LEU A 99 12.42 7.28 -4.33
N LEU A 100 12.02 7.50 -3.07
CA LEU A 100 10.70 8.05 -2.73
C LEU A 100 10.52 9.47 -3.27
N PHE A 101 11.55 10.31 -3.18
CA PHE A 101 11.53 11.66 -3.75
C PHE A 101 11.36 11.63 -5.27
N SER A 102 12.09 10.74 -5.96
CA SER A 102 11.97 10.56 -7.42
C SER A 102 10.58 10.11 -7.84
N LEU A 103 9.98 9.16 -7.11
CA LEU A 103 8.61 8.72 -7.37
C LEU A 103 7.59 9.85 -7.11
N LYS A 104 7.70 10.55 -5.98
CA LYS A 104 6.82 11.67 -5.62
C LYS A 104 6.84 12.77 -6.68
N LYS A 105 8.02 13.12 -7.20
CA LYS A 105 8.17 14.15 -8.25
C LYS A 105 7.45 13.79 -9.56
N LYS A 106 7.32 12.50 -9.87
CA LYS A 106 6.65 12.00 -11.09
C LYS A 106 5.16 11.74 -10.88
N ALA A 107 4.74 11.43 -9.66
CA ALA A 107 3.39 11.00 -9.35
C ALA A 107 2.39 12.16 -9.46
N ARG A 108 1.24 11.87 -10.09
CA ARG A 108 0.03 12.72 -10.09
C ARG A 108 -1.15 12.03 -9.39
N LEU A 109 -0.83 11.06 -8.56
CA LEU A 109 -1.74 10.20 -7.83
C LEU A 109 -1.17 9.97 -6.42
N ILE A 110 -1.96 9.38 -5.54
CA ILE A 110 -1.55 9.15 -4.15
C ILE A 110 -0.60 7.95 -4.11
N LEU A 111 0.62 8.17 -3.61
CA LEU A 111 1.59 7.12 -3.36
C LEU A 111 1.30 6.47 -1.99
N VAL A 112 1.25 5.14 -1.96
CA VAL A 112 0.98 4.35 -0.75
C VAL A 112 2.10 3.32 -0.55
N PRO A 113 3.27 3.74 -0.04
CA PRO A 113 4.36 2.84 0.32
C PRO A 113 3.89 1.78 1.33
N THR A 114 4.33 0.55 1.12
CA THR A 114 4.07 -0.59 2.01
C THR A 114 5.38 -1.05 2.66
N ILE A 115 5.43 -1.01 3.98
CA ILE A 115 6.58 -1.42 4.78
C ILE A 115 6.45 -2.92 5.06
N VAL A 116 7.41 -3.70 4.57
CA VAL A 116 7.53 -5.13 4.85
C VAL A 116 8.11 -5.31 6.24
N LEU A 117 7.41 -6.04 7.11
CA LEU A 117 7.77 -6.18 8.53
C LEU A 117 8.63 -7.41 8.82
N ALA A 118 8.80 -8.32 7.85
CA ALA A 118 9.59 -9.53 7.98
C ALA A 118 11.04 -9.24 8.41
N GLY A 119 11.37 -9.54 9.68
CA GLY A 119 12.69 -9.30 10.25
C GLY A 119 13.04 -7.82 10.44
N LEU A 120 12.05 -6.92 10.43
CA LEU A 120 12.25 -5.50 10.66
C LEU A 120 12.25 -5.18 12.15
N SER A 121 13.26 -4.46 12.64
CA SER A 121 13.28 -3.97 14.03
C SER A 121 12.30 -2.80 14.22
N GLN A 122 11.86 -2.58 15.46
CA GLN A 122 11.01 -1.43 15.80
C GLN A 122 11.70 -0.09 15.53
N ASP A 123 13.02 0.00 15.69
CA ASP A 123 13.75 1.23 15.41
C ASP A 123 13.83 1.52 13.91
N CYS A 124 14.06 0.49 13.09
CA CYS A 124 13.98 0.64 11.63
C CYS A 124 12.56 1.01 11.18
N LEU A 125 11.53 0.45 11.81
CA LEU A 125 10.13 0.81 11.56
C LEU A 125 9.88 2.31 11.84
N LYS A 126 10.35 2.82 12.98
CA LYS A 126 10.21 4.25 13.32
C LYS A 126 10.92 5.15 12.31
N GLN A 127 12.15 4.78 11.92
CA GLN A 127 12.93 5.55 10.96
C GLN A 127 12.26 5.59 9.59
N ILE A 128 11.73 4.47 9.10
CA ILE A 128 11.09 4.44 7.78
C ILE A 128 9.76 5.21 7.76
N ILE A 129 8.96 5.11 8.83
CA ILE A 129 7.71 5.88 8.94
C ILE A 129 8.05 7.38 8.97
N SER A 130 9.02 7.76 9.81
CA SER A 130 9.45 9.16 9.92
C SER A 130 9.99 9.71 8.59
N LEU A 131 10.73 8.90 7.82
CA LEU A 131 11.17 9.27 6.48
C LEU A 131 10.00 9.50 5.52
N CYS A 132 9.01 8.61 5.51
CA CYS A 132 7.81 8.78 4.68
C CYS A 132 7.07 10.06 5.04
N LEU A 133 6.87 10.33 6.34
CA LEU A 133 6.21 11.55 6.81
C LEU A 133 7.00 12.82 6.48
N LYS A 134 8.33 12.81 6.63
CA LYS A 134 9.22 13.92 6.22
C LYS A 134 9.07 14.24 4.73
N LEU A 135 8.84 13.22 3.90
CA LEU A 135 8.60 13.37 2.46
C LEU A 135 7.13 13.66 2.13
N GLU A 136 6.29 13.95 3.12
CA GLU A 136 4.85 14.20 3.01
C GLU A 136 4.10 13.03 2.33
N LEU A 137 4.56 11.80 2.54
CA LEU A 137 3.87 10.57 2.16
C LEU A 137 2.99 10.14 3.34
N HIS A 138 1.85 10.80 3.50
CA HIS A 138 0.95 10.61 4.64
C HIS A 138 0.06 9.37 4.52
N ASN A 139 0.08 8.71 3.36
CA ASN A 139 -0.57 7.43 3.13
C ASN A 139 0.48 6.33 3.11
N LEU A 140 0.41 5.37 4.01
CA LEU A 140 1.32 4.21 4.03
C LEU A 140 0.61 2.97 4.56
N CYS A 141 1.20 1.81 4.33
CA CYS A 141 0.73 0.58 4.96
C CYS A 141 1.86 -0.20 5.63
N LEU A 142 1.50 -0.86 6.73
CA LEU A 142 2.31 -1.80 7.48
C LEU A 142 1.86 -3.22 7.11
N GLY A 143 2.83 -4.05 6.76
CA GLY A 143 2.55 -5.43 6.39
C GLY A 143 2.10 -5.58 4.95
N THR A 144 2.37 -6.75 4.41
CA THR A 144 2.05 -7.12 3.03
C THR A 144 0.62 -7.62 2.84
N GLY A 145 -0.03 -8.04 3.93
CA GLY A 145 -1.30 -8.77 3.88
C GLY A 145 -1.16 -10.20 3.34
N THR A 146 0.06 -10.76 3.41
CA THR A 146 0.42 -12.15 3.08
C THR A 146 1.15 -12.81 4.25
N ALA A 147 1.29 -14.14 4.22
CA ALA A 147 2.07 -14.90 5.21
C ALA A 147 3.59 -14.58 5.25
N LEU A 148 4.09 -13.63 4.45
CA LEU A 148 5.47 -13.16 4.57
C LEU A 148 5.74 -12.41 5.87
N ASP A 149 4.76 -11.68 6.36
CA ASP A 149 4.91 -10.86 7.55
C ASP A 149 3.64 -10.80 8.39
N GLU A 150 3.86 -10.52 9.67
CA GLU A 150 2.82 -10.39 10.67
C GLU A 150 2.77 -8.96 11.18
N VAL A 151 1.57 -8.41 11.21
CA VAL A 151 1.31 -7.11 11.83
C VAL A 151 0.83 -7.34 13.26
N THR A 152 1.68 -6.99 14.22
CA THR A 152 1.34 -6.99 15.65
C THR A 152 0.71 -5.67 16.07
N GLN A 153 0.05 -5.65 17.23
CA GLN A 153 -0.47 -4.43 17.85
C GLN A 153 0.62 -3.36 18.04
N ALA A 154 1.83 -3.75 18.44
CA ALA A 154 2.95 -2.84 18.65
C ALA A 154 3.36 -2.10 17.36
N HIS A 155 3.22 -2.73 16.19
CA HIS A 155 3.47 -2.03 14.91
C HIS A 155 2.46 -0.90 14.68
N GLY A 156 1.18 -1.16 14.97
CA GLY A 156 0.12 -0.15 14.87
C GLY A 156 0.32 1.01 15.83
N GLU A 157 0.63 0.72 17.10
CA GLU A 157 0.87 1.74 18.13
C GLU A 157 2.08 2.63 17.78
N THR A 158 3.19 2.04 17.34
CA THR A 158 4.37 2.79 16.88
C THR A 158 4.03 3.76 15.76
N ALA A 159 3.22 3.34 14.79
CA ALA A 159 2.88 4.19 13.66
C ALA A 159 1.90 5.31 14.05
N LEU A 160 0.91 5.02 14.90
CA LEU A 160 -0.01 6.03 15.42
C LEU A 160 0.71 7.13 16.21
N ASP A 161 1.61 6.75 17.12
CA ASP A 161 2.41 7.70 17.92
C ASP A 161 3.23 8.66 17.02
N LEU A 162 3.76 8.15 15.90
CA LEU A 162 4.51 8.99 14.95
C LEU A 162 3.62 9.94 14.16
N TYR A 163 2.42 9.51 13.78
CA TYR A 163 1.44 10.39 13.13
C TYR A 163 0.97 11.50 14.07
N ASP A 164 0.68 11.16 15.34
CA ASP A 164 0.31 12.11 16.39
C ASP A 164 1.40 13.15 16.58
N LYS A 165 2.67 12.73 16.69
CA LYS A 165 3.82 13.62 16.83
C LYS A 165 4.05 14.52 15.62
N ALA A 166 3.73 14.04 14.43
CA ALA A 166 3.80 14.83 13.20
C ALA A 166 2.62 15.82 13.07
N GLY A 167 1.65 15.81 13.99
CA GLY A 167 0.45 16.65 13.92
C GLY A 167 -0.48 16.26 12.75
N ILE A 168 -0.33 15.04 12.22
CA ILE A 168 -1.16 14.54 11.13
C ILE A 168 -2.40 13.94 11.76
N ALA A 169 -3.56 14.55 11.51
CA ALA A 169 -4.84 14.03 11.96
C ALA A 169 -5.10 12.66 11.33
N ASN A 170 -4.80 11.62 12.10
CA ASN A 170 -5.00 10.22 11.83
C ASN A 170 -6.49 9.89 12.03
N THR A 171 -7.24 10.05 10.94
CA THR A 171 -8.69 9.80 10.93
C THR A 171 -9.04 8.39 10.47
N THR A 172 -8.11 7.67 9.82
CA THR A 172 -8.39 6.32 9.30
C THR A 172 -7.20 5.39 9.51
N LEU A 173 -7.29 4.58 10.56
CA LEU A 173 -6.58 3.31 10.65
C LEU A 173 -7.42 2.27 9.91
N GLU A 174 -7.04 1.93 8.69
CA GLU A 174 -7.75 0.94 7.88
C GLU A 174 -7.04 -0.41 8.02
N ILE A 175 -7.70 -1.39 8.61
CA ILE A 175 -7.21 -2.78 8.54
C ILE A 175 -7.68 -3.34 7.21
N ALA A 176 -6.77 -3.43 6.24
CA ALA A 176 -7.03 -4.13 4.99
C ALA A 176 -6.93 -5.63 5.26
N CYS A 177 -8.08 -6.32 5.18
CA CYS A 177 -8.15 -7.78 5.20
C CYS A 177 -8.20 -8.29 3.77
N SER A 178 -7.31 -9.22 3.42
CA SER A 178 -7.44 -10.00 2.20
C SER A 178 -8.64 -10.95 2.36
N THR A 179 -9.60 -10.86 1.43
CA THR A 179 -10.78 -11.72 1.48
C THR A 179 -10.40 -13.17 1.11
N PRO A 180 -11.01 -14.19 1.75
CA PRO A 180 -10.44 -15.55 1.82
C PRO A 180 -10.58 -16.39 0.55
N ASP A 181 -11.24 -15.90 -0.50
CA ASP A 181 -11.68 -16.80 -1.57
C ASP A 181 -10.57 -17.21 -2.56
N CYS A 182 -9.33 -16.72 -2.40
CA CYS A 182 -8.25 -16.99 -3.38
C CYS A 182 -6.85 -17.29 -2.82
N ALA A 183 -6.60 -17.31 -1.51
CA ALA A 183 -5.29 -17.72 -0.99
C ALA A 183 -5.34 -18.23 0.47
N PRO A 184 -4.79 -19.42 0.78
CA PRO A 184 -4.72 -19.95 2.15
C PRO A 184 -3.66 -19.27 3.05
N PHE A 185 -3.19 -18.07 2.71
CA PHE A 185 -1.99 -17.44 3.31
C PHE A 185 -2.19 -15.94 3.62
N THR A 186 -3.39 -15.54 4.03
CA THR A 186 -3.75 -14.13 4.27
C THR A 186 -3.45 -13.69 5.70
N THR A 187 -2.81 -12.52 5.86
CA THR A 187 -2.54 -11.86 7.15
C THR A 187 -3.12 -10.44 7.16
N HIS A 188 -3.12 -9.80 8.33
CA HIS A 188 -3.57 -8.41 8.47
C HIS A 188 -2.57 -7.43 7.84
N ARG A 189 -3.09 -6.37 7.21
CA ARG A 189 -2.34 -5.19 6.77
C ARG A 189 -2.98 -3.96 7.41
N ILE A 190 -2.19 -3.07 7.98
CA ILE A 190 -2.68 -1.79 8.51
C ILE A 190 -2.32 -0.70 7.51
N CYS A 191 -3.29 0.03 6.99
CA CYS A 191 -3.10 1.21 6.17
C CYS A 191 -3.48 2.45 6.97
N LEU A 192 -2.59 3.44 6.95
CA LEU A 192 -2.77 4.74 7.57
C LEU A 192 -2.94 5.75 6.44
N SER A 193 -4.06 6.45 6.45
CA SER A 193 -4.35 7.49 5.46
C SER A 193 -4.68 8.81 6.13
N GLN A 194 -4.19 9.89 5.54
CA GLN A 194 -4.75 11.22 5.77
C GLN A 194 -5.90 11.39 4.79
N ILE A 195 -7.12 11.59 5.30
CA ILE A 195 -8.22 12.08 4.47
C ILE A 195 -7.98 13.58 4.25
N ASP A 196 -7.83 13.98 2.99
CA ASP A 196 -7.99 15.39 2.62
C ASP A 196 -9.44 15.78 2.97
N GLN A 197 -9.59 16.72 3.92
CA GLN A 197 -10.89 17.30 4.27
C GLN A 197 -11.48 18.09 3.11
#